data_AF-A0A1R4LH36-F1
#
_entry.id   AF-A0A1R4LH36-F1
#
_cell.length_a   1.000
_cell.length_b   1.000
_cell.length_c   1.000
_cell.angle_alpha   90.00
_cell.angle_beta   90.00
_cell.angle_gamma   90.00
#
_symmetry.space_group_name_H-M   'P 1'
#
loop_
_entity.id
_entity.type
_entity.pdbx_description
1 polymer ?
#
loop_
_entity_poly.entity_id
_entity_poly.type
_entity_poly.pdbx_seq_one_letter_code
_entity_poly.pdbx_strand_id
1 'polypeptide(L)' 'MMKKSRYTETQIVKILKEVEAGRKVNEVCREYGISDATYYNCDLLP' A
#
# COMPACT_ATOMS: atom_id res chain seq x y z
N MET A 1 13.87 6.84 14.29
CA MET A 1 13.52 7.36 12.96
C MET A 1 13.48 6.21 11.97
N MET A 2 12.36 6.08 11.24
CA MET A 2 12.09 5.12 10.18
C MET A 2 12.39 3.64 10.53
N LYS A 3 11.44 2.98 11.18
CA LYS A 3 11.39 1.51 11.21
C LYS A 3 11.38 1.06 9.75
N LYS A 4 12.46 0.42 9.29
CA LYS A 4 12.60 -0.15 7.93
C LYS A 4 11.25 -0.67 7.48
N SER A 5 10.60 0.03 6.55
CA SER A 5 9.32 -0.39 6.01
C SER A 5 9.50 -1.83 5.55
N ARG A 6 8.75 -2.75 6.15
CA ARG A 6 8.71 -4.17 5.77
C ARG A 6 8.32 -4.36 4.30
N TYR A 7 7.85 -3.29 3.67
CA TYR A 7 7.34 -3.22 2.31
C TYR A 7 8.27 -2.39 1.46
N THR A 8 8.56 -2.89 0.26
CA THR A 8 9.38 -2.17 -0.72
C THR A 8 8.52 -1.11 -1.42
N GLU A 9 9.14 0.00 -1.83
CA GLU A 9 8.47 1.06 -2.61
C GLU A 9 7.79 0.49 -3.87
N THR A 10 8.37 -0.54 -4.47
CA THR A 10 7.79 -1.27 -5.60
C THR A 10 6.45 -1.94 -5.27
N GLN A 11 6.30 -2.50 -4.07
CA GLN A 11 5.01 -3.07 -3.65
C GLN A 11 3.96 -1.99 -3.50
N ILE A 12 4.35 -0.86 -2.92
CA ILE A 12 3.48 0.28 -2.71
C ILE A 12 2.97 0.86 -4.05
N VAL A 13 3.84 1.05 -5.03
CA VAL A 13 3.46 1.53 -6.37
C VAL A 13 2.56 0.53 -7.12
N LYS A 14 2.78 -0.78 -6.95
CA LYS A 14 1.88 -1.80 -7.52
C LYS A 14 0.48 -1.71 -6.93
N ILE A 15 0.38 -1.54 -5.61
CA ILE A 15 -0.90 -1.46 -4.91
C ILE A 15 -1.68 -0.23 -5.36
N LEU A 16 -1.02 0.93 -5.46
CA LEU A 16 -1.61 2.14 -6.03
C LEU A 16 -2.17 1.89 -7.43
N LYS A 17 -1.40 1.27 -8.31
CA LYS A 17 -1.85 0.95 -9.68
C LYS A 17 -3.06 0.02 -9.71
N GLU A 18 -3.08 -1.03 -8.88
CA GLU A 18 -4.23 -1.93 -8.81
C GLU A 18 -5.48 -1.23 -8.28
N VAL A 19 -5.31 -0.32 -7.31
CA VAL A 19 -6.41 0.48 -6.76
C VAL A 19 -6.91 1.52 -7.76
N GLU A 20 -6.01 2.21 -8.48
CA GLU A 20 -6.35 3.10 -9.61
C GLU A 20 -7.04 2.34 -10.75
N ALA A 21 -6.69 1.07 -10.97
CA ALA A 21 -7.38 0.19 -11.90
C ALA A 21 -8.79 -0.23 -11.42
N GLY A 22 -9.22 0.23 -10.24
CA GLY A 22 -10.55 0.00 -9.68
C GLY A 22 -10.64 -1.18 -8.72
N ARG A 23 -9.53 -1.82 -8.34
CA ARG A 23 -9.55 -2.83 -7.27
C ARG A 23 -9.75 -2.18 -5.91
N LYS A 24 -10.35 -2.94 -5.00
CA LYS A 24 -10.52 -2.50 -3.62
C LYS A 24 -9.21 -2.57 -2.87
N VAL A 25 -8.85 -1.46 -2.20
CA VAL A 25 -7.68 -1.35 -1.32
C VAL A 25 -7.62 -2.51 -0.33
N ASN A 26 -8.75 -2.97 0.22
CA ASN A 26 -8.76 -4.05 1.21
C ASN A 26 -8.29 -5.40 0.64
N GLU A 27 -8.62 -5.73 -0.61
CA GLU A 27 -8.22 -6.98 -1.25
C GLU A 27 -6.73 -6.93 -1.58
N VAL A 28 -6.30 -5.81 -2.16
CA VAL A 28 -4.91 -5.59 -2.53
C VAL A 28 -4.02 -5.56 -1.27
N CYS A 29 -4.42 -4.84 -0.23
CA CYS A 29 -3.72 -4.84 1.07
C CYS A 29 -3.58 -6.26 1.62
N ARG A 30 -4.65 -7.06 1.59
CA ARG A 30 -4.64 -8.43 2.11
C ARG A 30 -3.77 -9.39 1.28
N GLU A 31 -3.74 -9.22 -0.03
CA GLU A 31 -2.94 -10.04 -0.96
C GLU A 31 -1.44 -9.75 -0.85
N TYR A 32 -1.07 -8.47 -0.70
CA TYR A 32 0.32 -8.04 -0.53
C TYR A 32 0.79 -8.02 0.93
N GLY A 33 -0.09 -8.39 1.87
CA GLY A 33 0.21 -8.43 3.31
C GLY A 33 0.42 -7.04 3.92
N ILE A 34 -0.13 -6.00 3.31
CA ILE A 34 -0.05 -4.61 3.77
C ILE A 34 -1.31 -4.31 4.58
N SER A 35 -1.19 -3.56 5.68
CA SER A 35 -2.37 -3.07 6.41
C SER A 35 -2.92 -1.82 5.75
N ASP A 36 -4.25 -1.67 5.77
CA ASP A 36 -4.95 -0.44 5.39
C ASP A 36 -4.32 0.79 6.08
N ALA A 37 -3.93 0.64 7.35
CA ALA A 37 -3.21 1.66 8.07
C ALA A 37 -1.94 2.12 7.34
N THR A 38 -1.13 1.23 6.74
CA THR A 38 0.07 1.65 5.99
C THR A 38 -0.29 2.36 4.68
N TYR A 39 -1.39 1.96 4.03
CA TYR A 39 -1.90 2.64 2.84
C TYR A 39 -2.40 4.07 3.16
N TYR A 40 -3.06 4.25 4.30
CA TYR A 40 -3.63 5.54 4.72
C TYR A 40 -2.70 6.42 5.60
N ASN A 41 -1.69 5.85 6.28
CA ASN A 41 -0.82 6.59 7.21
C ASN A 41 0.46 7.16 6.59
N CYS A 42 0.95 6.60 5.48
CA CYS A 42 2.27 6.96 4.97
C CYS A 42 2.17 7.61 3.59
N ASP A 43 2.21 8.95 3.53
CA ASP A 43 2.70 9.79 2.41
C ASP A 43 2.25 9.44 0.96
N LEU A 44 1.31 8.52 0.79
CA LEU A 44 0.87 7.97 -0.49
C LEU A 44 -0.41 8.63 -1.01
N LEU A 45 -1.04 9.41 -0.15
CA LEU A 45 -2.16 10.27 -0.45
C LEU A 45 -1.69 11.69 -0.14
N PRO A 46 -1.60 12.59 -1.13
CA PRO A 46 -1.52 14.02 -0.87
C PRO A 46 -2.76 14.54 -0.13
#